data_AF-A0A158IVJ7-F1
#
_entry.id   AF-A0A158IVJ7-F1
#
_cell.length_a   1.000
_cell.length_b   1.000
_cell.length_c   1.000
_cell.angle_alpha   90.00
_cell.angle_beta   90.00
_cell.angle_gamma   90.00
#
_symmetry.space_group_name_H-M   'P 1'
#
loop_
_entity.id
_entity.type
_entity.pdbx_description
1 polymer ?
#
loop_
_entity_poly.entity_id
_entity_poly.type
_entity_poly.pdbx_seq_one_letter_code
_entity_poly.pdbx_strand_id
1 'polypeptide(L)'
;MNDGKSISVWYSEDERGRLEQAAALAGYRHLSKYIRDKSLDSSSHRKTARDSVQTWAEQEELGGRLAEIERAQKAAQALLAMLIFLVRKKATMGDINELVLVCENAGSPAEVLAGSLPELAAMLDRFTKDW
;
A
#
# COMPACT_ATOMS: atom_id res chain seq x y z
N MET A 1 -17.55 50.33 17.53
CA MET A 1 -16.48 49.80 18.41
C MET A 1 -16.93 48.41 18.84
N ASN A 2 -16.18 47.36 18.53
CA ASN A 2 -16.59 45.98 18.83
C ASN A 2 -16.29 45.69 20.31
N ASP A 3 -17.35 45.46 21.08
CA ASP A 3 -17.33 45.16 22.52
C ASP A 3 -16.96 43.68 22.79
N GLY A 4 -15.86 43.23 22.19
CA GLY A 4 -15.37 41.86 22.31
C GLY A 4 -14.50 41.69 23.56
N LYS A 5 -14.91 40.85 24.51
CA LYS A 5 -14.05 40.44 25.64
C LYS A 5 -12.86 39.63 25.13
N SER A 6 -11.66 39.98 25.59
CA SER A 6 -10.44 39.23 25.26
C SER A 6 -10.40 37.89 25.98
N ILE A 7 -9.84 36.87 25.31
CA ILE A 7 -9.58 35.55 25.88
C ILE A 7 -8.07 35.34 25.84
N SER A 8 -7.46 35.18 27.01
CA SER A 8 -6.04 34.84 27.12
C SER A 8 -5.86 33.32 27.06
N VAL A 9 -5.06 32.84 26.12
CA VAL A 9 -4.69 31.43 25.97
C VAL A 9 -3.16 31.35 25.98
N TRP A 10 -2.62 30.43 26.77
CA TRP A 10 -1.19 30.18 26.86
C TRP A 10 -0.79 29.05 25.93
N TYR A 11 0.30 29.26 25.18
CA TYR A 11 0.94 28.26 24.33
C TYR A 11 2.38 28.08 24.80
N SER A 12 2.91 26.87 24.66
CA SER A 12 4.36 26.66 24.71
C SER A 12 5.04 27.35 23.52
N GLU A 13 6.35 27.60 23.65
CA GLU A 13 7.11 28.29 22.61
C GLU A 13 7.10 27.51 21.27
N ASP A 14 7.16 26.18 21.35
CA ASP A 14 7.09 25.29 20.18
C ASP A 14 5.72 25.34 19.50
N GLU A 15 4.64 25.32 20.28
CA GLU A 15 3.27 25.44 19.75
C GLU A 15 3.05 26.79 19.09
N ARG A 16 3.55 27.86 19.72
CA ARG A 16 3.49 29.21 19.17
C ARG A 16 4.25 29.29 17.84
N GLY A 17 5.47 28.75 17.77
CA GLY A 17 6.26 28.72 16.55
C GLY A 17 5.55 27.99 15.40
N ARG A 18 4.92 26.85 15.69
CA ARG A 18 4.11 26.12 14.70
C ARG A 18 2.90 26.91 14.22
N LEU A 19 2.20 27.58 15.14
CA LEU A 19 1.04 28.41 14.80
C LEU A 19 1.42 29.63 13.95
N GLU A 20 2.56 30.28 14.25
CA GLU A 20 3.07 31.41 13.47
C GLU A 20 3.44 30.99 12.04
N GLN A 21 4.11 29.84 11.88
CA GLN A 21 4.43 29.26 10.57
C GLN A 21 3.15 28.91 9.79
N ALA A 22 2.19 28.25 10.43
CA ALA A 22 0.93 27.88 9.81
C ALA A 22 0.10 29.11 9.39
N ALA A 23 0.11 30.18 10.21
CA ALA A 23 -0.53 31.44 9.89
C ALA A 23 0.13 32.10 8.66
N ALA A 24 1.47 32.11 8.60
CA ALA A 24 2.21 32.67 7.48
C ALA A 24 1.95 31.90 6.17
N LEU A 25 1.98 30.57 6.21
CA LEU A 25 1.69 29.70 5.06
C LEU A 25 0.25 29.89 4.54
N ALA A 26 -0.70 30.14 5.44
CA ALA A 26 -2.09 30.42 5.09
C ALA A 26 -2.34 31.89 4.67
N GLY A 27 -1.30 32.74 4.62
CA GLY A 27 -1.39 34.13 4.19
C GLY A 27 -1.95 35.11 5.23
N TYR A 28 -1.99 34.73 6.51
CA TYR A 28 -2.51 35.58 7.57
C TYR A 28 -1.43 36.56 8.06
N ARG A 29 -1.77 37.84 8.07
CA ARG A 29 -0.90 38.91 8.62
C ARG A 29 -0.85 38.92 10.15
N HIS A 30 -1.89 38.41 10.81
CA HIS A 30 -2.01 38.44 12.27
C HIS A 30 -2.38 37.06 12.81
N LEU A 31 -1.56 36.56 13.73
CA LEU A 31 -1.75 35.26 14.37
C LEU A 31 -3.10 35.17 15.10
N SER A 32 -3.53 36.24 15.77
CA SER A 32 -4.82 36.29 16.48
C SER A 32 -6.03 36.11 15.56
N LYS A 33 -5.94 36.60 14.31
CA LYS A 33 -6.98 36.39 13.29
C LYS A 33 -6.98 34.93 12.82
N TYR A 34 -5.80 34.37 12.56
CA TYR A 34 -5.65 32.97 12.18
C TYR A 34 -6.23 32.02 13.24
N ILE A 35 -5.89 32.23 14.52
CA ILE A 35 -6.38 31.41 15.64
C ILE A 35 -7.89 31.53 15.77
N ARG A 36 -8.46 32.74 15.66
CA ARG A 36 -9.91 32.95 15.70
C ARG A 36 -10.62 32.24 14.55
N ASP A 37 -10.14 32.42 13.32
CA ASP A 37 -10.81 31.86 12.15
C ASP A 37 -10.74 30.31 12.20
N LYS A 38 -9.63 29.74 12.67
CA LYS A 38 -9.49 28.29 12.87
C LYS A 38 -10.27 27.73 14.05
N SER A 39 -10.42 28.47 15.15
CA SER A 39 -11.22 28.02 16.29
C SER A 39 -12.73 28.06 16.03
N LEU A 40 -13.16 28.93 15.10
CA LEU A 40 -14.55 29.02 14.65
C LEU A 40 -14.86 28.10 13.46
N ASP A 41 -13.83 27.54 12.81
CA ASP A 41 -13.98 26.63 11.68
C ASP A 41 -14.43 25.23 12.13
N SER A 42 -15.75 25.09 12.32
CA SER A 42 -16.42 23.82 12.63
C SER A 42 -16.30 22.76 11.51
N SER A 43 -15.87 23.16 10.32
CA SER A 43 -15.71 22.26 9.17
C SER A 43 -14.39 21.52 9.18
N SER A 44 -13.33 22.15 9.72
CA SER A 44 -11.98 21.56 9.76
C SER A 44 -11.92 20.28 10.61
N HIS A 45 -12.53 20.27 11.80
CA HIS A 45 -12.51 19.10 12.70
C HIS A 45 -13.28 17.88 12.19
N ARG A 46 -14.35 18.08 11.41
CA ARG A 46 -15.10 16.97 10.81
C ARG A 46 -14.44 16.44 9.54
N LYS A 47 -13.72 17.30 8.82
CA LYS A 47 -13.07 16.94 7.56
C LYS A 47 -11.75 16.20 7.80
N THR A 48 -10.92 16.64 8.75
CA THR A 48 -9.65 15.96 9.07
C THR A 48 -9.83 14.59 9.70
N ALA A 49 -10.81 14.43 10.61
CA ALA A 49 -11.10 13.12 11.21
C ALA A 49 -11.72 12.13 10.21
N ARG A 50 -12.50 12.62 9.24
CA ARG A 50 -13.08 11.80 8.17
C ARG A 50 -12.03 11.46 7.10
N ASP A 51 -11.19 12.41 6.71
CA ASP A 51 -10.03 12.17 5.84
C ASP A 51 -9.10 11.16 6.48
N SER A 52 -8.78 11.28 7.77
CA SER A 52 -7.85 10.34 8.42
C SER A 52 -8.38 8.91 8.49
N VAL A 53 -9.68 8.72 8.70
CA VAL A 53 -10.27 7.36 8.71
C VAL A 53 -10.32 6.78 7.30
N GLN A 54 -10.65 7.62 6.32
CA GLN A 54 -10.68 7.20 4.92
C GLN A 54 -9.28 6.87 4.39
N THR A 55 -8.26 7.67 4.70
CA THR A 55 -6.87 7.40 4.30
C THR A 55 -6.30 6.17 4.99
N TRP A 56 -6.68 5.90 6.24
CA TRP A 56 -6.31 4.66 6.93
C TRP A 56 -6.94 3.43 6.28
N ALA A 57 -8.22 3.49 5.93
CA ALA A 57 -8.90 2.40 5.24
C ALA A 57 -8.29 2.13 3.84
N GLU A 58 -7.98 3.20 3.10
CA GLU A 58 -7.31 3.10 1.80
C GLU A 58 -5.89 2.53 1.94
N GLN A 59 -5.14 2.91 2.97
CA GLN A 59 -3.80 2.36 3.25
C GLN A 59 -3.85 0.88 3.63
N GLU A 60 -4.84 0.46 4.40
CA GLU A 60 -5.03 -0.93 4.79
C GLU A 60 -5.44 -1.79 3.57
N GLU A 61 -6.34 -1.29 2.72
CA GLU A 61 -6.70 -1.96 1.46
C GLU A 61 -5.49 -2.09 0.52
N LEU A 62 -4.71 -1.01 0.36
CA LEU A 62 -3.49 -1.03 -0.44
C LEU A 62 -2.46 -2.01 0.14
N GLY A 63 -2.30 -2.04 1.46
CA GLY A 63 -1.44 -3.00 2.15
C GLY A 63 -1.87 -4.45 1.91
N GLY A 64 -3.18 -4.72 1.95
CA GLY A 64 -3.75 -6.03 1.64
C GLY A 64 -3.48 -6.46 0.20
N ARG A 65 -3.71 -5.56 -0.78
CA ARG A 65 -3.40 -5.82 -2.18
C ARG A 65 -1.91 -6.05 -2.42
N LEU A 66 -1.06 -5.30 -1.72
CA LEU A 66 0.39 -5.43 -1.84
C LEU A 66 0.87 -6.77 -1.27
N ALA A 67 0.33 -7.19 -0.13
CA ALA A 67 0.60 -8.52 0.44
C ALA A 67 0.13 -9.67 -0.48
N GLU A 68 -0.99 -9.47 -1.20
CA GLU A 68 -1.47 -10.43 -2.20
C GLU A 68 -0.56 -10.50 -3.42
N ILE A 69 -0.11 -9.35 -3.93
CA ILE A 69 0.87 -9.28 -5.02
C ILE A 69 2.20 -9.92 -4.60
N GLU A 70 2.69 -9.64 -3.39
CA GLU A 70 3.92 -10.25 -2.87
C GLU A 70 3.80 -11.78 -2.76
N ARG A 71 2.66 -12.29 -2.30
CA ARG A 71 2.40 -13.75 -2.27
C ARG A 71 2.39 -14.34 -3.68
N ALA A 72 1.70 -13.70 -4.63
CA ALA A 72 1.67 -14.13 -6.03
C ALA A 72 3.08 -14.10 -6.66
N GLN A 73 3.87 -13.08 -6.37
CA GLN A 73 5.24 -12.94 -6.86
C GLN A 73 6.18 -13.99 -6.27
N LYS A 74 6.07 -14.29 -4.97
CA LYS A 74 6.84 -15.39 -4.33
C LYS A 74 6.49 -16.73 -4.97
N ALA A 75 5.21 -17.00 -5.22
CA ALA A 75 4.78 -18.22 -5.90
C ALA A 75 5.34 -18.32 -7.33
N ALA A 76 5.31 -17.23 -8.10
CA ALA A 76 5.88 -17.18 -9.45
C ALA A 76 7.41 -17.36 -9.45
N GLN A 77 8.12 -16.78 -8.48
CA GLN A 77 9.56 -16.97 -8.31
C GLN A 77 9.92 -18.40 -7.92
N ALA A 78 9.12 -19.04 -7.05
CA ALA A 78 9.28 -20.45 -6.70
C ALA A 78 9.07 -21.36 -7.92
N LEU A 79 8.01 -21.11 -8.70
CA LEU A 79 7.75 -21.76 -9.99
C LEU A 79 8.94 -21.65 -10.94
N LEU A 80 9.47 -20.44 -11.15
CA LEU A 80 10.63 -20.20 -11.99
C LEU A 80 11.88 -20.94 -11.50
N ALA A 81 12.15 -20.91 -10.19
CA ALA A 81 13.29 -21.61 -9.61
C ALA A 81 13.18 -23.13 -9.80
N MET A 82 11.99 -23.71 -9.62
CA MET A 82 11.72 -25.13 -9.86
C MET A 82 11.89 -25.50 -11.33
N LEU A 83 11.33 -24.71 -12.25
CA LEU A 83 11.48 -24.93 -13.70
C LEU A 83 12.96 -24.84 -14.13
N ILE A 84 13.70 -23.83 -13.66
CA ILE A 84 15.14 -23.71 -13.94
C ILE A 84 15.90 -24.91 -13.39
N PHE A 85 15.56 -25.39 -12.18
CA PHE A 85 16.18 -26.57 -11.59
C PHE A 85 15.92 -27.84 -12.42
N LEU A 86 14.69 -28.03 -12.89
CA LEU A 86 14.31 -29.14 -13.76
C LEU A 86 15.03 -29.09 -15.11
N VAL A 87 15.09 -27.91 -15.74
CA VAL A 87 15.85 -27.68 -16.99
C VAL A 87 17.31 -28.03 -16.80
N ARG A 88 17.91 -27.59 -15.67
CA ARG A 88 19.32 -27.86 -15.34
C ARG A 88 19.61 -29.34 -15.10
N LYS A 89 18.58 -30.16 -14.82
CA LYS A 89 18.72 -31.61 -14.59
C LYS A 89 18.81 -32.46 -15.86
N LYS A 90 19.00 -31.81 -17.03
CA LYS A 90 19.06 -32.36 -18.40
C LYS A 90 17.70 -32.44 -19.10
N ALA A 91 16.95 -31.35 -19.13
CA ALA A 91 15.88 -31.23 -20.13
C ALA A 91 16.48 -31.29 -21.53
N THR A 92 15.90 -32.12 -22.39
CA THR A 92 16.23 -32.15 -23.81
C THR A 92 15.56 -30.98 -24.51
N MET A 93 16.00 -30.67 -25.73
CA MET A 93 15.41 -29.59 -26.53
C MET A 93 13.93 -29.84 -26.86
N GLY A 94 13.50 -31.11 -26.86
CA GLY A 94 12.08 -31.51 -26.99
C GLY A 94 11.24 -31.10 -25.78
N ASP A 95 11.74 -31.36 -24.56
CA ASP A 95 11.06 -31.00 -23.31
C ASP A 95 10.92 -29.48 -23.15
N ILE A 96 11.91 -28.73 -23.65
CA ILE A 96 11.88 -27.25 -23.66
C ILE A 96 10.82 -26.75 -24.64
N ASN A 97 10.74 -27.32 -25.84
CA ASN A 97 9.73 -26.94 -26.82
C ASN A 97 8.31 -27.28 -26.36
N GLU A 98 8.12 -28.42 -25.70
CA GLU A 98 6.83 -28.79 -25.12
C GLU A 98 6.42 -27.81 -24.00
N LEU A 99 7.37 -27.43 -23.13
CA LEU A 99 7.13 -26.41 -22.12
C LEU A 99 6.77 -25.05 -22.74
N VAL A 100 7.44 -24.63 -23.81
CA VAL A 100 7.10 -23.40 -24.54
C VAL A 100 5.68 -23.47 -25.10
N LEU A 101 5.30 -24.60 -25.69
CA LEU A 101 3.97 -24.80 -26.27
C LEU A 101 2.87 -24.78 -25.21
N VAL A 102 3.12 -25.35 -24.02
CA VAL A 102 2.19 -25.27 -22.89
C VAL A 102 2.10 -23.85 -22.35
N CYS A 103 3.22 -23.12 -22.27
CA CYS A 103 3.23 -21.70 -21.87
C CYS A 103 2.45 -20.80 -22.83
N GLU A 104 2.51 -21.05 -24.13
CA GLU A 104 1.75 -20.27 -25.14
C GLU A 104 0.24 -20.46 -25.01
N ASN A 105 -0.20 -21.61 -24.50
CA ASN A 105 -1.62 -21.96 -24.38
C ASN A 105 -2.19 -21.75 -22.97
N ALA A 106 -1.36 -21.40 -21.99
CA ALA A 106 -1.78 -21.21 -20.60
C ALA A 106 -2.03 -19.73 -20.29
N GLY A 107 -3.08 -19.45 -19.49
CA GLY A 107 -3.39 -18.10 -19.01
C GLY A 107 -2.54 -17.67 -17.82
N SER A 108 -1.90 -18.62 -17.14
CA SER A 108 -0.99 -18.35 -16.03
C SER A 108 0.11 -19.41 -15.87
N PRO A 109 1.27 -19.06 -15.28
CA PRO A 109 2.34 -20.02 -14.98
C PRO A 109 1.90 -21.17 -14.05
N ALA A 110 0.88 -20.95 -13.22
CA ALA A 110 0.32 -21.97 -12.34
C ALA A 110 -0.45 -23.04 -13.13
N GLU A 111 -1.16 -22.65 -14.19
CA GLU A 111 -1.85 -23.58 -15.10
C GLU A 111 -0.87 -24.44 -15.89
N VAL A 112 0.26 -23.87 -16.32
CA VAL A 112 1.35 -24.61 -16.96
C VAL A 112 1.85 -25.73 -16.04
N LEU A 113 2.14 -25.41 -14.78
CA LEU A 113 2.65 -26.40 -13.82
C LEU A 113 1.59 -27.44 -13.47
N ALA A 114 0.35 -27.03 -13.24
CA ALA A 114 -0.73 -27.95 -12.92
C ALA A 114 -1.06 -28.92 -14.06
N GLY A 115 -0.96 -28.47 -15.32
CA GLY A 115 -1.17 -29.29 -16.51
C GLY A 115 -0.04 -30.28 -16.78
N SER A 116 1.22 -29.84 -16.62
CA SER A 116 2.38 -30.67 -16.97
C SER A 116 2.90 -31.53 -15.80
N LEU A 117 2.87 -31.00 -14.58
CA LEU A 117 3.48 -31.60 -13.38
C LEU A 117 2.59 -31.37 -12.15
N PRO A 118 1.40 -32.01 -12.08
CA PRO A 118 0.39 -31.75 -11.04
C PRO A 118 0.90 -32.04 -9.61
N GLU A 119 1.77 -33.03 -9.45
CA GLU A 119 2.40 -33.39 -8.18
C GLU A 119 3.29 -32.26 -7.64
N LEU A 120 4.01 -31.59 -8.54
CA LEU A 120 4.87 -30.46 -8.20
C LEU A 120 4.02 -29.21 -7.92
N ALA A 121 2.92 -29.01 -8.65
CA ALA A 121 1.95 -27.95 -8.38
C ALA A 121 1.33 -28.11 -6.99
N ALA A 122 0.92 -29.32 -6.61
CA ALA A 122 0.39 -29.60 -5.27
C ALA A 122 1.43 -29.37 -4.16
N MET A 123 2.71 -29.66 -4.43
CA MET A 123 3.79 -29.38 -3.48
C MET A 123 4.03 -27.88 -3.30
N LEU A 124 3.99 -27.11 -4.41
CA LEU A 124 4.12 -25.66 -4.37
C LEU A 124 2.96 -25.00 -3.62
N ASP A 125 1.74 -25.48 -3.85
CA ASP A 125 0.53 -25.02 -3.15
C ASP A 125 0.63 -25.18 -1.63
N ARG A 126 1.27 -26.25 -1.16
CA ARG A 126 1.54 -26.47 0.27
C ARG A 126 2.60 -25.50 0.80
N PHE A 127 3.70 -25.31 0.05
CA PHE A 127 4.74 -24.36 0.44
C PHE A 127 4.27 -22.90 0.46
N THR A 128 3.25 -22.55 -0.33
CA THR A 128 2.71 -21.18 -0.37
C THR A 128 1.54 -20.96 0.59
N LYS A 129 0.82 -22.02 1.00
CA LYS A 129 -0.27 -21.95 2.00
C LYS A 129 0.22 -21.84 3.45
N ASP A 130 1.42 -22.31 3.74
CA ASP A 130 1.98 -22.33 5.11
C ASP A 130 2.71 -21.03 5.52
N TRP A 131 2.52 -19.91 4.79
CA TRP A 131 3.11 -18.59 5.08
C TRP A 131 2.06 -17.48 5.20
#